data_AF-A0A395CTL0-F1
#
_entry.id   AF-A0A395CTL0-F1
#
_cell.length_a   1.000
_cell.length_b   1.000
_cell.length_c   1.000
_cell.angle_alpha   90.00
_cell.angle_beta   90.00
_cell.angle_gamma   90.00
#
_symmetry.space_group_name_H-M   'P 1'
#
loop_
_entity.id
_entity.type
_entity.pdbx_description
1 polymer ?
#
loop_
_entity_poly.entity_id
_entity_poly.type
_entity_poly.pdbx_seq_one_letter_code
_entity_poly.pdbx_strand_id
1 'polypeptide(L)'
;FAVGTPYVARFFPKERRGFAMGVFGAGTTGAAINMFIAPALIESHGWRSVPQFYAVALAVTAVVFWFLSAPDVSAPGKSGASLSQQLAVLKDVRVWKYCQYYSIVFGGFTALSAWMPQYFVQEYELSIKQAALLAACFSLPAGVLRAVGGWLADRFGAHNVTWWVLWAAWISLFLLSYPRTDFFIHTLRGPAEFHIELTLLPFTALLFALGVAFACGMASTFKYVGDDFPQNMGVVTGVVGLVGGLGGFLLPVLFGAILEWLAISSSCFMFLYGIVWVSLILNYLTEVRRLPVMGERKQEAAPTPAVTPETGEEP
;
A
#
# COMPACT_ATOMS: atom_id res chain seq x y z
N PHE A 1 -9.61 6.35 -7.60
CA PHE A 1 -9.17 4.95 -7.42
C PHE A 1 -10.29 3.93 -7.59
N ALA A 2 -11.36 3.95 -6.79
CA ALA A 2 -12.42 2.93 -6.81
C ALA A 2 -13.08 2.67 -8.19
N VAL A 3 -13.22 3.71 -9.03
CA VAL A 3 -13.79 3.59 -10.38
C VAL A 3 -12.71 3.32 -11.44
N GLY A 4 -11.57 4.03 -11.36
CA GLY A 4 -10.52 3.95 -12.37
C GLY A 4 -9.69 2.66 -12.32
N THR A 5 -9.39 2.11 -11.14
CA THR A 5 -8.59 0.88 -11.03
C THR A 5 -9.29 -0.32 -11.70
N PRO A 6 -10.59 -0.60 -11.45
CA PRO A 6 -11.30 -1.65 -12.18
C PRO A 6 -11.45 -1.36 -13.66
N TYR A 7 -11.68 -0.09 -14.05
CA TYR A 7 -11.76 0.31 -15.45
C TYR A 7 -10.47 -0.08 -16.18
N VAL A 8 -9.30 0.36 -15.68
CA VAL A 8 -8.00 0.03 -16.27
C VAL A 8 -7.73 -1.48 -16.24
N ALA A 9 -7.98 -2.16 -15.11
CA ALA A 9 -7.68 -3.58 -14.93
C ALA A 9 -8.39 -4.51 -15.93
N ARG A 10 -9.53 -4.07 -16.50
CA ARG A 10 -10.30 -4.83 -17.48
C ARG A 10 -9.70 -4.83 -18.89
N PHE A 11 -8.90 -3.82 -19.24
CA PHE A 11 -8.24 -3.74 -20.54
C PHE A 11 -6.96 -4.59 -20.62
N PHE A 12 -6.49 -5.11 -19.49
CA PHE A 12 -5.23 -5.86 -19.43
C PHE A 12 -5.44 -7.30 -18.95
N PRO A 13 -4.69 -8.26 -19.52
CA PRO A 13 -4.71 -9.64 -19.08
C PRO A 13 -4.08 -9.76 -17.67
N LYS A 14 -4.36 -10.87 -16.96
CA LYS A 14 -3.96 -11.06 -15.55
C LYS A 14 -2.44 -10.92 -15.35
N GLU A 15 -1.65 -11.28 -16.34
CA GLU A 15 -0.19 -11.27 -16.32
C GLU A 15 0.41 -9.86 -16.46
N ARG A 16 -0.39 -8.86 -16.84
CA ARG A 16 0.05 -7.44 -16.98
C ARG A 16 -0.79 -6.47 -16.14
N ARG A 17 -1.73 -7.00 -15.37
CA ARG A 17 -2.72 -6.23 -14.62
C ARG A 17 -2.06 -5.46 -13.48
N GLY A 18 -1.08 -6.06 -12.80
CA GLY A 18 -0.33 -5.41 -11.73
C GLY A 18 0.38 -4.16 -12.23
N PHE A 19 1.11 -4.24 -13.34
CA PHE A 19 1.81 -3.11 -13.95
C PHE A 19 0.83 -2.02 -14.38
N ALA A 20 -0.24 -2.37 -15.10
CA ALA A 20 -1.24 -1.40 -15.55
C ALA A 20 -1.87 -0.62 -14.38
N MET A 21 -2.21 -1.33 -13.30
CA MET A 21 -2.75 -0.73 -12.08
C MET A 21 -1.70 0.06 -11.29
N GLY A 22 -0.43 -0.35 -11.35
CA GLY A 22 0.70 0.38 -10.79
C GLY A 22 0.91 1.71 -11.51
N VAL A 23 0.85 1.73 -12.85
CA VAL A 23 0.92 2.95 -13.67
C VAL A 23 -0.27 3.87 -13.39
N PHE A 24 -1.49 3.33 -13.33
CA PHE A 24 -2.66 4.11 -12.92
C PHE A 24 -2.47 4.71 -11.52
N GLY A 25 -1.89 3.93 -10.60
CA GLY A 25 -1.57 4.37 -9.26
C GLY A 25 -0.42 5.38 -9.16
N ALA A 26 0.44 5.49 -10.17
CA ALA A 26 1.53 6.47 -10.21
C ALA A 26 1.02 7.92 -10.20
N GLY A 27 -0.28 8.14 -10.43
CA GLY A 27 -0.96 9.41 -10.23
C GLY A 27 -0.80 9.99 -8.81
N THR A 28 -0.41 9.19 -7.82
CA THR A 28 -0.02 9.70 -6.49
C THR A 28 1.14 10.70 -6.54
N THR A 29 1.97 10.67 -7.59
CA THR A 29 2.99 11.70 -7.87
C THR A 29 2.37 13.11 -7.92
N GLY A 30 1.12 13.24 -8.37
CA GLY A 30 0.40 14.51 -8.40
C GLY A 30 0.24 15.15 -7.02
N ALA A 31 0.15 14.35 -5.94
CA ALA A 31 0.10 14.87 -4.58
C ALA A 31 1.43 15.51 -4.16
N ALA A 32 2.55 14.95 -4.60
CA ALA A 32 3.86 15.54 -4.36
C ALA A 32 4.09 16.81 -5.21
N ILE A 33 3.61 16.82 -6.46
CA ILE A 33 3.62 18.04 -7.30
C ILE A 33 2.77 19.16 -6.67
N ASN A 34 1.63 18.81 -6.06
CA ASN A 34 0.78 19.77 -5.33
C ASN A 34 1.52 20.49 -4.19
N MET A 35 2.53 19.86 -3.56
CA MET A 35 3.32 20.52 -2.51
C MET A 35 4.07 21.75 -3.02
N PHE A 36 4.28 21.89 -4.33
CA PHE A 36 4.88 23.07 -4.95
C PHE A 36 3.83 24.01 -5.56
N ILE A 37 2.79 23.44 -6.19
CA ILE A 37 1.73 24.23 -6.85
C ILE A 37 0.90 25.02 -5.81
N ALA A 38 0.46 24.38 -4.73
CA ALA A 38 -0.44 25.02 -3.77
C ALA A 38 0.21 26.24 -3.08
N PRO A 39 1.44 26.17 -2.52
CA PRO A 39 2.09 27.35 -1.96
C PRO A 39 2.29 28.48 -2.98
N ALA A 40 2.70 28.17 -4.21
CA ALA A 40 2.90 29.17 -5.26
C ALA A 40 1.59 29.89 -5.64
N LEU A 41 0.47 29.15 -5.71
CA LEU A 41 -0.86 29.72 -5.94
C LEU A 41 -1.33 30.59 -4.76
N ILE A 42 -1.09 30.15 -3.52
CA ILE A 42 -1.44 30.91 -2.33
C ILE A 42 -0.67 32.24 -2.29
N GLU A 43 0.63 32.21 -2.56
CA GLU A 43 1.49 33.38 -2.55
C GLU A 43 1.11 34.41 -3.63
N SER A 44 0.80 33.94 -4.85
CA SER A 44 0.53 34.81 -5.99
C SER A 44 -0.92 35.28 -6.11
N HIS A 45 -1.90 34.43 -5.77
CA HIS A 45 -3.33 34.65 -6.04
C HIS A 45 -4.23 34.41 -4.81
N GLY A 46 -3.65 34.17 -3.64
CA GLY A 46 -4.37 33.89 -2.41
C GLY A 46 -4.97 32.48 -2.34
N TRP A 47 -5.41 32.09 -1.14
CA TRP A 47 -5.83 30.70 -0.88
C TRP A 47 -7.06 30.23 -1.67
N ARG A 48 -7.94 31.16 -2.09
CA ARG A 48 -9.14 30.84 -2.89
C ARG A 48 -8.81 30.36 -4.31
N SER A 49 -7.62 30.69 -4.81
CA SER A 49 -7.17 30.26 -6.14
C SER A 49 -6.90 28.76 -6.22
N VAL A 50 -6.47 28.14 -5.12
CA VAL A 50 -6.16 26.70 -5.04
C VAL A 50 -7.37 25.83 -5.41
N PRO A 51 -8.54 25.94 -4.74
CA PRO A 51 -9.70 25.13 -5.11
C PRO A 51 -10.22 25.46 -6.52
N GLN A 52 -10.11 26.71 -6.98
CA GLN A 52 -10.52 27.09 -8.35
C GLN A 52 -9.65 26.43 -9.41
N PHE A 53 -8.33 26.45 -9.23
CA PHE A 53 -7.38 25.77 -10.10
C PHE A 53 -7.68 24.27 -10.20
N TYR A 54 -7.90 23.61 -9.05
CA TYR A 54 -8.24 22.18 -9.02
C TYR A 54 -9.61 21.89 -9.64
N ALA A 55 -10.61 22.75 -9.47
CA ALA A 55 -11.90 22.60 -10.11
C ALA A 55 -11.79 22.63 -11.64
N VAL A 56 -11.02 23.59 -12.19
CA VAL A 56 -10.75 23.67 -13.64
C VAL A 56 -9.96 22.46 -14.12
N ALA A 57 -8.91 22.05 -13.42
CA ALA A 57 -8.11 20.88 -13.78
C ALA A 57 -8.94 19.57 -13.81
N LEU A 58 -9.85 19.41 -12.84
CA LEU A 58 -10.79 18.27 -12.80
C LEU A 58 -11.80 18.34 -13.94
N ALA A 59 -12.35 19.51 -14.26
CA ALA A 59 -13.27 19.69 -15.38
C ALA A 59 -12.59 19.37 -16.73
N VAL A 60 -11.37 19.87 -16.95
CA VAL A 60 -10.57 19.52 -18.14
C VAL A 60 -10.32 18.01 -18.20
N THR A 61 -9.92 17.39 -17.08
CA THR A 61 -9.71 15.94 -17.03
C THR A 61 -10.98 15.16 -17.37
N ALA A 62 -12.15 15.60 -16.88
CA ALA A 62 -13.43 15.00 -17.19
C ALA A 62 -13.79 15.10 -18.68
N VAL A 63 -13.57 16.27 -19.29
CA VAL A 63 -13.78 16.48 -20.74
C VAL A 63 -12.84 15.61 -21.56
N VAL A 64 -11.54 15.59 -21.23
CA VAL A 64 -10.55 14.74 -21.91
C VAL A 64 -10.93 13.27 -21.80
N PHE A 65 -11.32 12.81 -20.61
CA PHE A 65 -11.77 11.44 -20.42
C PHE A 65 -13.05 11.13 -21.20
N TRP A 66 -14.02 12.06 -21.25
CA TRP A 66 -15.26 11.89 -21.99
C TRP A 66 -15.02 11.63 -23.49
N PHE A 67 -14.08 12.35 -24.10
CA PHE A 67 -13.78 12.22 -25.52
C PHE A 67 -12.74 11.14 -25.87
N LEU A 68 -11.80 10.83 -24.97
CA LEU A 68 -10.67 9.94 -25.26
C LEU A 68 -10.75 8.57 -24.57
N SER A 69 -11.67 8.36 -23.63
CA SER A 69 -11.77 7.06 -22.95
C SER A 69 -12.27 5.97 -23.87
N ALA A 70 -11.67 4.78 -23.76
CA ALA A 70 -12.15 3.60 -24.46
C ALA A 70 -13.49 3.17 -23.85
N PRO A 71 -14.44 2.67 -24.67
CA PRO A 71 -15.69 2.10 -24.16
C PRO A 71 -15.40 1.02 -23.12
N ASP A 72 -16.14 1.03 -22.00
CA ASP A 72 -15.97 0.01 -20.97
C ASP A 72 -16.31 -1.37 -21.56
N VAL A 73 -15.30 -2.24 -21.63
CA VAL A 73 -15.38 -3.61 -22.15
C VAL A 73 -16.41 -4.49 -21.44
N SER A 74 -16.97 -4.04 -20.31
CA SER A 74 -18.04 -4.73 -19.57
C SER A 74 -19.44 -4.11 -19.74
N ALA A 75 -19.62 -3.14 -20.63
CA ALA A 75 -20.83 -2.32 -20.71
C ALA A 75 -22.16 -2.98 -21.18
N PRO A 76 -22.24 -4.17 -21.83
CA PRO A 76 -23.54 -4.74 -22.09
C PRO A 76 -23.97 -5.71 -20.98
N GLY A 77 -24.89 -5.27 -20.10
CA GLY A 77 -25.92 -6.18 -19.56
C GLY A 77 -25.86 -6.62 -18.09
N LYS A 78 -25.03 -6.05 -17.21
CA LYS A 78 -25.17 -6.34 -15.76
C LYS A 78 -26.20 -5.41 -15.13
N SER A 79 -27.43 -5.92 -14.97
CA SER A 79 -28.44 -5.35 -14.07
C SER A 79 -27.77 -4.97 -12.76
N GLY A 80 -27.92 -3.71 -12.32
CA GLY A 80 -27.25 -3.19 -11.13
C GLY A 80 -27.48 -4.12 -9.94
N ALA A 81 -26.44 -4.87 -9.56
CA ALA A 81 -26.49 -5.71 -8.37
C ALA A 81 -26.92 -4.84 -7.19
N SER A 82 -27.84 -5.34 -6.35
CA SER A 82 -28.35 -4.56 -5.22
C SER A 82 -27.19 -4.15 -4.32
N LEU A 83 -27.32 -3.02 -3.62
CA LEU A 83 -26.30 -2.56 -2.68
C LEU A 83 -25.94 -3.66 -1.66
N SER A 84 -26.93 -4.45 -1.22
CA SER A 84 -26.72 -5.62 -0.34
C SER A 84 -25.89 -6.74 -0.98
N GLN A 85 -26.07 -7.02 -2.28
CA GLN A 85 -25.25 -8.00 -3.02
C GLN A 85 -23.82 -7.51 -3.21
N GLN A 86 -23.62 -6.21 -3.44
CA GLN A 86 -22.30 -5.60 -3.54
C GLN A 86 -21.56 -5.65 -2.20
N LEU A 87 -22.25 -5.31 -1.10
CA LEU A 87 -21.70 -5.35 0.27
C LEU A 87 -21.51 -6.78 0.82
N ALA A 88 -22.07 -7.80 0.17
CA ALA A 88 -21.87 -9.19 0.57
C ALA A 88 -20.38 -9.60 0.55
N VAL A 89 -19.55 -8.92 -0.25
CA VAL A 89 -18.10 -9.15 -0.29
C VAL A 89 -17.41 -8.86 1.06
N LEU A 90 -18.00 -8.01 1.91
CA LEU A 90 -17.47 -7.74 3.24
C LEU A 90 -17.55 -8.94 4.19
N LYS A 91 -18.36 -9.96 3.84
CA LYS A 91 -18.39 -11.23 4.59
C LYS A 91 -17.15 -12.09 4.34
N ASP A 92 -16.40 -11.82 3.26
CA ASP A 92 -15.18 -12.55 2.94
C ASP A 92 -14.00 -11.99 3.76
N VAL A 93 -13.38 -12.86 4.56
CA VAL A 93 -12.22 -12.52 5.40
C VAL A 93 -11.02 -12.00 4.60
N ARG A 94 -10.90 -12.39 3.32
CA ARG A 94 -9.82 -11.92 2.44
C ARG A 94 -9.92 -10.41 2.17
N VAL A 95 -11.12 -9.84 2.13
CA VAL A 95 -11.31 -8.40 1.97
C VAL A 95 -10.70 -7.64 3.15
N TRP A 96 -10.97 -8.08 4.38
CA TRP A 96 -10.41 -7.48 5.59
C TRP A 96 -8.89 -7.64 5.67
N LYS A 97 -8.36 -8.78 5.19
CA LYS A 97 -6.92 -8.98 5.03
C LYS A 97 -6.29 -7.93 4.12
N TYR A 98 -6.90 -7.68 2.96
CA TYR A 98 -6.41 -6.66 2.03
C TYR A 98 -6.60 -5.24 2.55
N CYS A 99 -7.68 -4.97 3.30
CA CYS A 99 -7.86 -3.71 4.02
C CYS A 99 -6.71 -3.47 5.01
N GLN A 100 -6.33 -4.50 5.78
CA GLN A 100 -5.23 -4.43 6.74
C GLN A 100 -3.88 -4.24 6.05
N TYR A 101 -3.62 -4.88 4.91
CA TYR A 101 -2.37 -4.66 4.18
C TYR A 101 -2.32 -3.25 3.59
N TYR A 102 -3.42 -2.81 2.99
CA TYR A 102 -3.49 -1.49 2.36
C TYR A 102 -3.46 -0.34 3.38
N SER A 103 -4.00 -0.54 4.60
CA SER A 103 -3.89 0.44 5.69
C SER A 103 -2.43 0.71 6.08
N ILE A 104 -1.54 -0.28 5.97
CA ILE A 104 -0.11 -0.09 6.19
C ILE A 104 0.53 0.57 4.98
N VAL A 105 0.45 -0.05 3.81
CA VAL A 105 1.27 0.36 2.67
C VAL A 105 0.82 1.68 2.05
N PHE A 106 -0.47 2.01 2.12
CA PHE A 106 -0.98 3.33 1.70
C PHE A 106 -1.21 4.25 2.88
N GLY A 107 -1.87 3.78 3.94
CA GLY A 107 -2.16 4.60 5.12
C GLY A 107 -0.88 4.97 5.89
N GLY A 108 -0.04 3.99 6.21
CA GLY A 108 1.27 4.22 6.83
C GLY A 108 2.20 5.06 5.95
N PHE A 109 2.22 4.84 4.63
CA PHE A 109 2.96 5.70 3.70
C PHE A 109 2.48 7.16 3.73
N THR A 110 1.16 7.37 3.67
CA THR A 110 0.56 8.72 3.71
C THR A 110 0.85 9.41 5.04
N ALA A 111 0.71 8.66 6.13
CA ALA A 111 0.94 9.15 7.48
C ALA A 111 2.40 9.53 7.70
N LEU A 112 3.34 8.66 7.32
CA LEU A 112 4.77 8.96 7.39
C LEU A 112 5.12 10.15 6.48
N SER A 113 4.58 10.22 5.26
CA SER A 113 4.85 11.34 4.36
C SER A 113 4.48 12.69 4.98
N ALA A 114 3.39 12.74 5.75
CA ALA A 114 2.99 13.94 6.49
C ALA A 114 3.82 14.16 7.78
N TRP A 115 4.23 13.08 8.45
CA TRP A 115 4.93 13.12 9.74
C TRP A 115 6.44 13.39 9.62
N MET A 116 7.08 13.02 8.52
CA MET A 116 8.54 13.07 8.39
C MET A 116 9.16 14.47 8.46
N PRO A 117 8.59 15.53 7.87
CA PRO A 117 9.17 16.88 7.99
C PRO A 117 9.34 17.33 9.44
N GLN A 118 8.31 17.17 10.27
CA GLN A 118 8.40 17.53 11.69
C GLN A 118 9.36 16.62 12.47
N TYR A 119 9.40 15.33 12.14
CA TYR A 119 10.34 14.39 12.77
C TYR A 119 11.80 14.81 12.53
N PHE A 120 12.15 15.17 11.29
CA PHE A 120 13.51 15.64 10.96
C PHE A 120 13.88 16.95 11.65
N VAL A 121 12.92 17.86 11.84
CA VAL A 121 13.15 19.11 12.59
C VAL A 121 13.37 18.84 14.07
N GLN A 122 12.56 17.95 14.67
CA GLN A 122 12.61 17.68 16.11
C GLN A 122 13.79 16.79 16.51
N GLU A 123 14.00 15.69 15.78
CA GLU A 123 15.02 14.68 16.14
C GLU A 123 16.41 15.06 15.63
N TYR A 124 16.50 15.54 14.39
CA TYR A 124 17.79 15.83 13.73
C TYR A 124 18.11 17.32 13.67
N GLU A 125 17.30 18.18 14.30
CA GLU A 125 17.49 19.63 14.38
C GLU A 125 17.69 20.30 13.01
N LEU A 126 17.11 19.71 11.96
CA LEU A 126 17.27 20.19 10.60
C LEU A 126 16.40 21.44 10.36
N SER A 127 16.85 22.30 9.45
CA SER A 127 15.99 23.38 8.96
C SER A 127 14.75 22.81 8.27
N ILE A 128 13.64 23.54 8.31
CA ILE A 128 12.37 23.17 7.67
C ILE A 128 12.57 22.80 6.19
N LYS A 129 13.44 23.54 5.49
CA LYS A 129 13.76 23.30 4.08
C LYS A 129 14.46 21.95 3.86
N GLN A 130 15.47 21.63 4.68
CA GLN A 130 16.18 20.35 4.59
C GLN A 130 15.28 19.17 4.96
N ALA A 131 14.51 19.31 6.04
CA ALA A 131 13.55 18.32 6.49
C ALA A 131 12.49 18.00 5.42
N ALA A 132 11.94 19.03 4.76
CA ALA A 132 10.99 18.86 3.67
C ALA A 132 11.63 18.16 2.46
N LEU A 133 12.87 18.50 2.11
CA LEU A 133 13.58 17.85 0.99
C LEU A 133 13.81 16.36 1.25
N LEU A 134 14.25 15.99 2.46
CA LEU A 134 14.47 14.59 2.85
C LEU A 134 13.15 13.80 2.91
N ALA A 135 12.08 14.40 3.44
CA ALA A 135 10.75 13.79 3.42
C ALA A 135 10.20 13.62 1.99
N ALA A 136 10.53 14.54 1.07
CA ALA A 136 10.17 14.41 -0.33
C ALA A 136 10.88 13.23 -1.01
N CYS A 137 12.13 12.91 -0.63
CA CYS A 137 12.83 11.73 -1.13
C CYS A 137 12.12 10.41 -0.80
N PHE A 138 11.40 10.34 0.32
CA PHE A 138 10.55 9.20 0.67
C PHE A 138 9.30 9.10 -0.21
N SER A 139 8.65 10.23 -0.50
CA SER A 139 7.32 10.25 -1.11
C SER A 139 7.31 10.36 -2.64
N LEU A 140 8.22 11.12 -3.24
CA LEU A 140 8.26 11.39 -4.69
C LEU A 140 8.48 10.12 -5.52
N PRO A 141 9.46 9.25 -5.21
CA PRO A 141 9.75 8.10 -6.05
C PRO A 141 8.64 7.04 -5.99
N ALA A 142 7.78 7.09 -4.98
CA ALA A 142 6.71 6.11 -4.77
C ALA A 142 5.77 5.98 -5.97
N GLY A 143 5.50 7.06 -6.72
CA GLY A 143 4.65 6.97 -7.91
C GLY A 143 5.24 6.06 -9.00
N VAL A 144 6.51 6.28 -9.36
CA VAL A 144 7.21 5.45 -10.37
C VAL A 144 7.43 4.04 -9.84
N LEU A 145 7.85 3.91 -8.58
CA LEU A 145 8.11 2.63 -7.94
C LEU A 145 6.84 1.79 -7.78
N ARG A 146 5.65 2.40 -7.74
CA ARG A 146 4.40 1.66 -7.75
C ARG A 146 4.17 0.91 -9.05
N ALA A 147 4.53 1.50 -10.20
CA ALA A 147 4.50 0.78 -11.47
C ALA A 147 5.48 -0.40 -11.47
N VAL A 148 6.70 -0.20 -10.96
CA VAL A 148 7.70 -1.27 -10.79
C VAL A 148 7.19 -2.38 -9.88
N GLY A 149 6.56 -2.03 -8.75
CA GLY A 149 5.93 -2.98 -7.84
C GLY A 149 4.80 -3.78 -8.47
N GLY A 150 4.02 -3.13 -9.33
CA GLY A 150 2.99 -3.79 -10.14
C GLY A 150 3.58 -4.82 -11.09
N TRP A 151 4.67 -4.46 -11.79
CA TRP A 151 5.41 -5.38 -12.64
C TRP A 151 6.05 -6.54 -11.86
N LEU A 152 6.61 -6.28 -10.67
CA LEU A 152 7.11 -7.33 -9.79
C LEU A 152 5.98 -8.29 -9.38
N ALA A 153 4.79 -7.77 -9.06
CA ALA A 153 3.64 -8.58 -8.70
C ALA A 153 3.10 -9.38 -9.90
N ASP A 154 3.28 -8.86 -11.12
CA ASP A 154 3.08 -9.56 -12.38
C ASP A 154 4.00 -10.75 -12.57
N ARG A 155 5.29 -10.56 -12.31
CA ARG A 155 6.31 -11.59 -12.54
C ARG A 155 6.38 -12.65 -11.43
N PHE A 156 6.29 -12.23 -10.18
CA PHE A 156 6.55 -13.09 -9.01
C PHE A 156 5.29 -13.48 -8.23
N GLY A 157 4.13 -12.94 -8.63
CA GLY A 157 2.85 -13.14 -7.96
C GLY A 157 2.58 -12.12 -6.85
N ALA A 158 1.31 -11.76 -6.67
CA ALA A 158 0.88 -10.76 -5.69
C ALA A 158 1.24 -11.16 -4.24
N HIS A 159 1.12 -12.45 -3.91
CA HIS A 159 1.48 -13.00 -2.61
C HIS A 159 2.95 -12.79 -2.27
N ASN A 160 3.85 -13.30 -3.12
CA ASN A 160 5.29 -13.23 -2.86
C ASN A 160 5.79 -11.80 -2.71
N VAL A 161 5.31 -10.88 -3.57
CA VAL A 161 5.69 -9.46 -3.46
C VAL A 161 5.18 -8.85 -2.16
N THR A 162 3.93 -9.12 -1.80
CA THR A 162 3.37 -8.61 -0.52
C THR A 162 4.10 -9.18 0.69
N TRP A 163 4.45 -10.47 0.66
CA TRP A 163 5.23 -11.12 1.72
C TRP A 163 6.59 -10.44 1.93
N TRP A 164 7.36 -10.26 0.87
CA TRP A 164 8.66 -9.60 0.95
C TRP A 164 8.57 -8.13 1.30
N VAL A 165 7.51 -7.43 0.85
CA VAL A 165 7.24 -6.05 1.25
C VAL A 165 6.99 -5.96 2.76
N LEU A 166 6.19 -6.85 3.33
CA LEU A 166 5.92 -6.86 4.77
C LEU A 166 7.20 -7.14 5.58
N TRP A 167 8.06 -8.06 5.13
CA TRP A 167 9.37 -8.29 5.78
C TRP A 167 10.31 -7.10 5.66
N ALA A 168 10.44 -6.50 4.48
CA ALA A 168 11.26 -5.32 4.28
C ALA A 168 10.78 -4.15 5.16
N ALA A 169 9.45 -3.95 5.24
CA ALA A 169 8.86 -2.96 6.12
C ALA A 169 9.12 -3.28 7.60
N TRP A 170 8.97 -4.54 8.00
CA TRP A 170 9.20 -4.99 9.37
C TRP A 170 10.64 -4.72 9.84
N ILE A 171 11.64 -5.12 9.03
CA ILE A 171 13.06 -4.87 9.32
C ILE A 171 13.35 -3.37 9.36
N SER A 172 12.86 -2.62 8.37
CA SER A 172 13.12 -1.17 8.29
C SER A 172 12.51 -0.44 9.48
N LEU A 173 11.26 -0.76 9.84
CA LEU A 173 10.58 -0.16 10.99
C LEU A 173 11.22 -0.57 12.32
N PHE A 174 11.75 -1.79 12.44
CA PHE A 174 12.50 -2.19 13.62
C PHE A 174 13.78 -1.38 13.80
N LEU A 175 14.53 -1.14 12.71
CA LEU A 175 15.74 -0.33 12.77
C LEU A 175 15.43 1.15 13.01
N LEU A 176 14.36 1.69 12.40
CA LEU A 176 13.90 3.06 12.58
C LEU A 176 13.26 3.31 13.96
N SER A 177 12.79 2.27 14.64
CA SER A 177 12.13 2.43 15.94
C SER A 177 13.11 2.65 17.09
N TYR A 178 14.40 2.38 16.89
CA TYR A 178 15.40 2.53 17.94
C TYR A 178 15.72 4.01 18.19
N PRO A 179 15.39 4.57 19.38
CA PRO A 179 15.71 5.95 19.70
C PRO A 179 17.20 6.12 19.97
N ARG A 180 17.69 7.37 19.96
CA ARG A 180 19.03 7.68 20.47
C ARG A 180 19.12 7.22 21.91
N THR A 181 20.05 6.31 22.18
CA THR A 181 20.17 5.69 23.49
C THR A 181 21.62 5.66 23.95
N ASP A 182 21.85 6.25 25.12
CA ASP A 182 23.13 6.24 25.82
C ASP A 182 23.09 5.20 26.93
N PHE A 183 23.98 4.20 26.86
CA PHE A 183 24.11 3.17 27.87
C PHE A 183 25.41 3.34 28.65
N PHE A 184 25.29 3.32 29.97
CA PHE A 184 26.42 3.31 30.89
C PHE A 184 26.59 1.90 31.44
N ILE A 185 27.71 1.25 31.10
CA ILE A 185 28.06 -0.07 31.63
C ILE A 185 29.15 0.12 32.68
N HIS A 186 28.85 -0.22 33.93
CA HIS A 186 29.84 -0.22 34.99
C HIS A 186 30.78 -1.43 34.82
N THR A 187 32.01 -1.19 34.37
CA THR A 187 33.04 -2.23 34.22
C THR A 187 34.08 -2.13 35.32
N LEU A 188 34.86 -3.20 35.51
CA LEU A 188 36.01 -3.23 36.44
C LEU A 188 37.11 -2.22 36.08
N ARG A 189 37.10 -1.63 34.88
CA ARG A 189 38.06 -0.63 34.38
C ARG A 189 37.51 0.80 34.39
N GLY A 190 36.29 1.00 34.92
CA GLY A 190 35.57 2.28 34.89
C GLY A 190 34.23 2.18 34.15
N PRO A 191 33.39 3.22 34.22
CA PRO A 191 32.17 3.29 33.40
C PRO A 191 32.54 3.32 31.91
N ALA A 192 31.96 2.41 31.14
CA ALA A 192 32.04 2.40 29.68
C ALA A 192 30.73 2.96 29.11
N GLU A 193 30.85 3.98 28.26
CA GLU A 193 29.74 4.67 27.63
C GLU A 193 29.54 4.10 26.21
N PHE A 194 28.31 3.71 25.89
CA PHE A 194 27.93 3.21 24.57
C PHE A 194 26.80 4.08 24.02
N HIS A 195 27.03 4.67 22.85
CA HIS A 195 26.06 5.49 22.15
C HIS A 195 25.50 4.71 20.97
N ILE A 196 24.19 4.45 20.98
CA ILE A 196 23.49 3.85 19.85
C ILE A 196 22.58 4.92 19.26
N GLU A 197 22.95 5.39 18.07
CA GLU A 197 22.13 6.33 17.30
C GLU A 197 22.07 5.96 15.83
N LEU A 198 20.89 6.18 15.23
CA LEU A 198 20.76 6.23 13.78
C LEU A 198 21.16 7.62 13.31
N THR A 199 22.33 7.75 12.71
CA THR A 199 22.73 9.00 12.06
C THR A 199 21.80 9.32 10.88
N LEU A 200 21.80 10.58 10.44
CA LEU A 200 20.85 11.07 9.44
C LEU A 200 20.84 10.28 8.12
N LEU A 201 22.02 9.86 7.65
CA LEU A 201 22.19 9.15 6.38
C LEU A 201 21.58 7.74 6.40
N PRO A 202 21.94 6.83 7.33
CA PRO A 202 21.30 5.51 7.42
C PRO A 202 19.81 5.62 7.73
N PHE A 203 19.38 6.59 8.53
CA PHE A 203 17.96 6.84 8.76
C PHE A 203 17.22 7.17 7.46
N THR A 204 17.73 8.13 6.68
CA THR A 204 17.12 8.53 5.41
C THR A 204 17.12 7.37 4.41
N ALA A 205 18.19 6.58 4.37
CA ALA A 205 18.28 5.41 3.49
C ALA A 205 17.26 4.32 3.87
N LEU A 206 17.09 4.03 5.17
CA LEU A 206 16.08 3.09 5.66
C LEU A 206 14.66 3.58 5.40
N LEU A 207 14.41 4.87 5.63
CA LEU A 207 13.13 5.50 5.32
C LEU A 207 12.83 5.40 3.82
N PHE A 208 13.80 5.68 2.96
CA PHE A 208 13.65 5.52 1.51
C PHE A 208 13.35 4.07 1.11
N ALA A 209 14.08 3.10 1.67
CA ALA A 209 13.82 1.67 1.44
C ALA A 209 12.41 1.25 1.87
N LEU A 210 11.95 1.76 3.02
CA LEU A 210 10.56 1.58 3.49
C LEU A 210 9.55 2.17 2.51
N GLY A 211 9.82 3.37 1.98
CA GLY A 211 8.99 4.02 0.97
C GLY A 211 8.87 3.20 -0.31
N VAL A 212 9.97 2.63 -0.78
CA VAL A 212 10.00 1.71 -1.93
C VAL A 212 9.17 0.46 -1.64
N ALA A 213 9.34 -0.15 -0.45
CA ALA A 213 8.57 -1.32 -0.05
C ALA A 213 7.07 -1.02 -0.03
N PHE A 214 6.66 0.09 0.58
CA PHE A 214 5.26 0.52 0.61
C PHE A 214 4.70 0.82 -0.79
N ALA A 215 5.48 1.46 -1.66
CA ALA A 215 5.10 1.68 -3.06
C ALA A 215 4.82 0.35 -3.78
N CYS A 216 5.68 -0.65 -3.58
CA CYS A 216 5.48 -1.98 -4.14
C CYS A 216 4.25 -2.69 -3.54
N GLY A 217 4.07 -2.63 -2.22
CA GLY A 217 2.95 -3.25 -1.52
C GLY A 217 1.59 -2.67 -1.93
N MET A 218 1.56 -1.37 -2.20
CA MET A 218 0.38 -0.71 -2.72
C MET A 218 -0.06 -1.24 -4.10
N ALA A 219 0.89 -1.61 -4.96
CA ALA A 219 0.59 -2.22 -6.25
C ALA A 219 0.20 -3.70 -6.12
N SER A 220 0.95 -4.47 -5.34
CA SER A 220 0.70 -5.91 -5.13
C SER A 220 -0.65 -6.16 -4.46
N THR A 221 -1.07 -5.31 -3.52
CA THR A 221 -2.37 -5.43 -2.84
C THR A 221 -3.53 -5.27 -3.82
N PHE A 222 -3.46 -4.30 -4.73
CA PHE A 222 -4.53 -4.19 -5.72
C PHE A 222 -4.46 -5.30 -6.77
N LYS A 223 -3.28 -5.81 -7.11
CA LYS A 223 -3.19 -7.01 -7.93
C LYS A 223 -3.91 -8.19 -7.26
N TYR A 224 -3.67 -8.41 -5.97
CA TYR A 224 -4.39 -9.40 -5.16
C TYR A 224 -5.91 -9.27 -5.29
N VAL A 225 -6.44 -8.04 -5.14
CA VAL A 225 -7.87 -7.77 -5.30
C VAL A 225 -8.35 -8.09 -6.73
N GLY A 226 -7.55 -7.76 -7.75
CA GLY A 226 -7.88 -8.05 -9.14
C GLY A 226 -7.85 -9.54 -9.49
N ASP A 227 -7.03 -10.32 -8.80
CA ASP A 227 -6.90 -11.77 -9.01
C ASP A 227 -7.99 -12.55 -8.25
N ASP A 228 -8.26 -12.18 -6.99
CA ASP A 228 -9.20 -12.87 -6.10
C ASP A 228 -10.66 -12.44 -6.29
N PHE A 229 -10.91 -11.18 -6.71
CA PHE A 229 -12.26 -10.61 -6.84
C PHE A 229 -12.51 -9.95 -8.21
N PRO A 230 -12.28 -10.63 -9.35
CA PRO A 230 -12.39 -10.00 -10.67
C PRO A 230 -13.81 -9.49 -10.98
N GLN A 231 -14.85 -10.15 -10.47
CA GLN A 231 -16.25 -9.74 -10.70
C GLN A 231 -16.67 -8.54 -9.83
N ASN A 232 -16.11 -8.42 -8.62
CA ASN A 232 -16.48 -7.41 -7.62
C ASN A 232 -15.35 -6.40 -7.34
N MET A 233 -14.40 -6.30 -8.26
CA MET A 233 -13.14 -5.55 -8.08
C MET A 233 -13.37 -4.10 -7.67
N GLY A 234 -14.38 -3.42 -8.23
CA GLY A 234 -14.69 -2.03 -7.89
C GLY A 234 -15.12 -1.84 -6.44
N VAL A 235 -15.97 -2.72 -5.93
CA VAL A 235 -16.42 -2.65 -4.53
C VAL A 235 -15.26 -2.95 -3.59
N VAL A 236 -14.50 -4.03 -3.85
CA VAL A 236 -13.39 -4.43 -2.99
C VAL A 236 -12.26 -3.39 -3.00
N THR A 237 -11.85 -2.89 -4.17
CA THR A 237 -10.85 -1.81 -4.25
C THR A 237 -11.34 -0.51 -3.62
N GLY A 238 -12.64 -0.22 -3.67
CA GLY A 238 -13.26 0.92 -2.99
C GLY A 238 -13.17 0.81 -1.47
N VAL A 239 -13.57 -0.34 -0.90
CA VAL A 239 -13.49 -0.60 0.54
C VAL A 239 -12.04 -0.61 1.02
N VAL A 240 -11.16 -1.34 0.34
CA VAL A 240 -9.73 -1.40 0.65
C VAL A 240 -9.10 0.00 0.59
N GLY A 241 -9.45 0.78 -0.43
CA GLY A 241 -9.01 2.17 -0.57
C GLY A 241 -9.52 3.08 0.54
N LEU A 242 -10.78 2.93 0.96
CA LEU A 242 -11.37 3.67 2.08
C LEU A 242 -10.62 3.39 3.38
N VAL A 243 -10.38 2.11 3.71
CA VAL A 243 -9.62 1.74 4.92
C VAL A 243 -8.18 2.24 4.85
N GLY A 244 -7.56 2.19 3.67
CA GLY A 244 -6.25 2.80 3.45
C GLY A 244 -6.25 4.31 3.73
N GLY A 245 -7.23 5.04 3.21
CA GLY A 245 -7.39 6.48 3.43
C GLY A 245 -7.67 6.84 4.88
N LEU A 246 -8.51 6.05 5.57
CA LEU A 246 -8.73 6.16 7.01
C LEU A 246 -7.43 5.96 7.78
N GLY A 247 -6.60 4.98 7.40
CA GLY A 247 -5.26 4.81 7.97
C GLY A 247 -4.40 6.05 7.78
N GLY A 248 -4.36 6.63 6.58
CA GLY A 248 -3.59 7.84 6.29
C GLY A 248 -4.02 9.08 7.09
N PHE A 249 -5.30 9.16 7.46
CA PHE A 249 -5.85 10.25 8.28
C PHE A 249 -5.69 10.01 9.78
N LEU A 250 -5.97 8.79 10.26
CA LEU A 250 -5.97 8.47 11.69
C LEU A 250 -4.55 8.25 12.24
N LEU A 251 -3.64 7.66 11.46
CA LEU A 251 -2.30 7.33 11.94
C LEU A 251 -1.50 8.58 12.39
N PRO A 252 -1.48 9.72 11.68
CA PRO A 252 -0.80 10.93 12.17
C PRO A 252 -1.33 11.42 13.51
N VAL A 253 -2.65 11.36 13.71
CA VAL A 253 -3.28 11.73 14.99
C VAL A 253 -2.81 10.79 16.10
N LEU A 254 -2.77 9.48 15.82
CA LEU A 254 -2.25 8.48 16.76
C LEU A 254 -0.75 8.66 17.03
N PHE A 255 0.05 9.01 16.02
CA PHE A 255 1.47 9.31 16.21
C PHE A 255 1.65 10.49 17.17
N GLY A 256 0.85 11.54 17.03
CA GLY A 256 0.85 12.67 17.96
C GLY A 256 0.47 12.26 19.39
N ALA A 257 -0.63 11.54 19.56
CA ALA A 257 -1.06 11.08 20.87
C ALA A 257 -0.04 10.14 21.55
N ILE A 258 0.58 9.24 20.78
CA ILE A 258 1.62 8.33 21.29
C ILE A 258 2.90 9.10 21.60
N LEU A 259 3.29 10.08 20.78
CA LEU A 259 4.45 10.94 21.04
C LEU A 259 4.25 11.74 22.32
N GLU A 260 3.08 12.32 22.56
CA GLU A 260 2.74 13.03 23.80
C GLU A 260 2.80 12.12 25.03
N TRP A 261 2.38 10.86 24.88
CA TRP A 261 2.35 9.91 26.00
C TRP A 261 3.72 9.29 26.31
N LEU A 262 4.45 8.86 25.29
CA LEU A 262 5.76 8.20 25.46
C LEU A 262 6.94 9.17 25.52
N ALA A 263 6.78 10.39 24.99
CA ALA A 263 7.84 11.37 24.80
C ALA A 263 9.05 10.82 24.00
N ILE A 264 8.81 9.84 23.12
CA ILE A 264 9.83 9.23 22.26
C ILE A 264 9.52 9.55 20.80
N SER A 265 10.40 10.27 20.12
CA SER A 265 10.23 10.65 18.70
C SER A 265 9.98 9.45 17.79
N SER A 266 10.72 8.35 17.99
CA SER A 266 10.65 7.12 17.17
C SER A 266 9.42 6.25 17.43
N SER A 267 8.52 6.67 18.34
CA SER A 267 7.31 5.92 18.71
C SER A 267 6.35 5.67 17.53
N CYS A 268 6.33 6.55 16.53
CA CYS A 268 5.54 6.34 15.31
C CYS A 268 6.00 5.08 14.55
N PHE A 269 7.30 4.82 14.48
CA PHE A 269 7.86 3.60 13.88
C PHE A 269 7.58 2.37 14.72
N MET A 270 7.67 2.47 16.05
CA MET A 270 7.28 1.39 16.98
C MET A 270 5.82 0.96 16.76
N PHE A 271 4.92 1.95 16.61
CA PHE A 271 3.51 1.68 16.39
C PHE A 271 3.26 1.01 15.04
N LEU A 272 3.83 1.53 13.96
CA LEU A 272 3.73 0.91 12.64
C LEU A 272 4.34 -0.49 12.61
N TYR A 273 5.45 -0.72 13.31
CA TYR A 273 6.06 -2.03 13.46
C TYR A 273 5.08 -3.05 14.07
N GLY A 274 4.33 -2.65 15.10
CA GLY A 274 3.25 -3.45 15.68
C GLY A 274 2.13 -3.78 14.67
N ILE A 275 1.73 -2.82 13.85
CA ILE A 275 0.69 -3.02 12.82
C ILE A 275 1.18 -3.98 11.71
N VAL A 276 2.45 -3.90 11.32
CA VAL A 276 3.08 -4.84 10.37
C VAL A 276 3.13 -6.25 10.96
N TRP A 277 3.44 -6.40 12.25
CA TRP A 277 3.37 -7.68 12.96
C TRP A 277 2.01 -8.35 12.83
N VAL A 278 0.92 -7.61 13.07
CA VAL A 278 -0.45 -8.13 12.88
C VAL A 278 -0.65 -8.64 11.45
N SER A 279 -0.15 -7.91 10.45
CA SER A 279 -0.27 -8.30 9.05
C SER A 279 0.54 -9.55 8.70
N LEU A 280 1.75 -9.69 9.23
CA LEU A 280 2.57 -10.89 9.06
C LEU A 280 1.94 -12.11 9.71
N ILE A 281 1.37 -11.97 10.92
CA ILE A 281 0.65 -13.04 11.62
C ILE A 281 -0.58 -13.48 10.79
N LEU A 282 -1.39 -12.51 10.32
CA LEU A 282 -2.55 -12.81 9.49
C LEU A 282 -2.14 -13.50 8.18
N ASN A 283 -1.04 -13.08 7.57
CA ASN A 283 -0.50 -13.73 6.37
C ASN A 283 -0.10 -15.19 6.66
N TYR A 284 0.70 -15.40 7.71
CA TYR A 284 1.15 -16.73 8.12
C TYR A 284 -0.01 -17.68 8.43
N LEU A 285 -1.01 -17.22 9.19
CA LEU A 285 -2.17 -18.04 9.58
C LEU A 285 -3.09 -18.40 8.42
N THR A 286 -3.24 -17.50 7.44
CA THR A 286 -4.21 -17.69 6.34
C THR A 286 -3.61 -18.40 5.14
N GLU A 287 -2.34 -18.20 4.84
CA GLU A 287 -1.72 -18.68 3.60
C GLU A 287 -0.62 -19.72 3.88
N VAL A 288 0.32 -19.43 4.78
CA VAL A 288 1.47 -20.33 5.00
C VAL A 288 1.09 -21.61 5.76
N ARG A 289 0.24 -21.52 6.78
CA ARG A 289 -0.24 -22.69 7.55
C ARG A 289 -1.19 -23.61 6.78
N ARG A 290 -1.76 -23.14 5.67
CA ARG A 290 -2.74 -23.89 4.85
C ARG A 290 -2.14 -24.46 3.57
N LEU A 291 -0.88 -24.15 3.27
CA LEU A 291 -0.14 -24.84 2.22
C LEU A 291 0.29 -26.22 2.74
N PRO A 292 -0.02 -27.33 2.05
CA PRO A 292 0.50 -28.63 2.42
C PRO A 292 2.02 -28.53 2.43
N VAL A 293 2.62 -28.90 3.57
CA VAL A 293 4.07 -28.94 3.76
C VAL A 293 4.64 -29.79 2.63
N MET A 294 5.63 -29.25 1.93
CA MET A 294 6.36 -29.84 0.80
C MET A 294 6.47 -31.38 0.96
N GLY A 295 5.59 -32.13 0.26
CA GLY A 295 5.51 -33.59 0.41
C GLY A 295 4.14 -34.21 0.10
N GLU A 296 3.03 -33.52 0.34
CA GLU A 296 1.72 -34.05 -0.05
C GLU A 296 1.44 -33.74 -1.53
N ARG A 297 1.80 -34.68 -2.41
CA ARG A 297 1.28 -34.71 -3.78
C ARG A 297 -0.23 -34.61 -3.70
N LYS A 298 -0.78 -33.62 -4.40
CA LYS A 298 -2.16 -33.60 -4.87
C LYS A 298 -2.44 -34.99 -5.47
N GLN A 299 -3.21 -35.83 -4.80
CA GLN A 299 -3.80 -37.00 -5.46
C GLN A 299 -4.66 -36.43 -6.58
N GLU A 300 -4.16 -36.49 -7.82
CA GLU A 300 -5.00 -36.41 -8.99
C GLU A 300 -6.09 -37.46 -8.81
N ALA A 301 -7.33 -37.01 -8.65
CA ALA A 301 -8.48 -37.88 -8.76
C ALA A 301 -8.35 -38.61 -10.10
N ALA A 302 -8.17 -39.93 -10.05
CA ALA A 302 -8.10 -40.77 -11.23
C ALA A 302 -9.33 -40.51 -12.12
N PRO A 303 -9.17 -40.41 -13.45
CA PRO A 303 -10.30 -40.24 -14.35
C PRO A 303 -11.24 -41.44 -14.19
N THR A 304 -12.51 -41.14 -13.93
CA THR A 304 -13.60 -42.11 -13.87
C THR A 304 -13.62 -42.92 -15.17
N PRO A 305 -13.63 -44.27 -15.15
CA PRO A 305 -13.68 -45.04 -16.38
C PRO A 305 -14.99 -44.75 -17.12
N ALA A 306 -14.86 -44.46 -18.41
CA ALA A 306 -15.98 -44.23 -19.31
C ALA A 306 -16.87 -45.48 -19.36
N VAL A 307 -18.16 -45.31 -19.05
CA VAL A 307 -19.18 -46.33 -19.28
C VAL A 307 -19.38 -46.46 -20.78
N THR A 308 -18.95 -47.58 -21.36
CA THR A 308 -19.30 -47.99 -22.73
C THR A 308 -20.79 -48.31 -22.79
N PRO A 309 -21.56 -47.81 -23.78
CA PRO A 309 -22.93 -48.24 -23.98
C PRO A 309 -22.94 -49.66 -24.52
N GLU A 310 -23.61 -50.57 -23.81
CA GLU A 310 -23.95 -51.90 -24.31
C GLU A 310 -24.86 -51.75 -25.55
N THR A 311 -24.41 -52.31 -26.67
CA THR A 311 -25.22 -52.54 -27.85
C THR A 311 -26.29 -53.58 -27.52
N GLY A 312 -27.54 -53.15 -27.45
CA GLY A 312 -28.69 -54.05 -27.39
C GLY A 312 -28.85 -54.78 -28.72
N GLU A 313 -28.74 -56.11 -28.69
CA GLU A 313 -29.32 -56.99 -29.69
C GLU A 313 -30.82 -57.12 -29.40
N GLU A 314 -31.66 -56.74 -30.35
CA GLU A 314 -33.08 -57.11 -30.39
C GLU A 314 -33.25 -58.45 -31.14
N PRO A 315 -34.25 -59.28 -30.76
CA PRO A 315 -34.44 -60.65 -31.24
C PRO A 315 -35.01 -60.79 -32.66
#